data_AF-A0A2A6P2B0-F1
#
_entry.id   AF-A0A2A6P2B0-F1
#
_cell.length_a   1.000
_cell.length_b   1.000
_cell.length_c   1.000
_cell.angle_alpha   90.00
_cell.angle_beta   90.00
_cell.angle_gamma   90.00
#
_symmetry.space_group_name_H-M   'P 1'
#
loop_
_entity.id
_entity.type
_entity.pdbx_description
1 polymer ?
#
loop_
_entity_poly.entity_id
_entity_poly.type
_entity_poly.pdbx_seq_one_letter_code
_entity_poly.pdbx_strand_id
1 'polypeptide(L)'
;MAQERRGSREDRQNREERDSEFVDKLVAINRVAKVVKGGRRFGFAALVVVGDQKGRVGFGHGKAREVPEAIRKATEAAKRDLIFVPLRGGRTLHHDVNGRHGAGKVLLRSAKAGTGIIAGGPMRAVFETLGVHDVVAKSTGSSNPYNMVRATFDALKNQMHPKDIAAQRGMKYATLQSRRVAAGAASEE
;
A
#
# COMPACT_ATOMS: atom_id res chain seq x y z
N MET A 1 7.55 40.12 28.68
CA MET A 1 8.11 38.93 28.01
C MET A 1 7.47 37.67 28.58
N ALA A 2 6.26 37.31 28.15
CA ALA A 2 5.58 36.09 28.63
C ALA A 2 4.48 35.66 27.67
N GLN A 3 4.82 35.28 26.44
CA GLN A 3 3.83 34.75 25.50
C GLN A 3 4.50 33.96 24.35
N GLU A 4 5.26 32.90 24.66
CA GLU A 4 5.90 32.09 23.61
C GLU A 4 6.09 30.59 23.97
N ARG A 5 5.16 30.01 24.76
CA ARG A 5 5.23 28.58 25.15
C ARG A 5 3.94 27.77 24.95
N ARG A 6 2.99 28.24 24.14
CA ARG A 6 1.71 27.53 23.91
C ARG A 6 1.66 26.62 22.66
N GLY A 7 2.54 26.78 21.67
CA GLY A 7 2.49 25.97 20.43
C GLY A 7 2.88 24.48 20.60
N SER A 8 3.70 24.15 21.59
CA SER A 8 4.33 22.81 21.64
C SER A 8 3.45 21.67 22.16
N ARG A 9 2.29 21.96 22.78
CA ARG A 9 1.34 20.93 23.27
C ARG A 9 0.30 20.55 22.22
N GLU A 10 -0.24 21.54 21.49
CA GLU A 10 -1.22 21.31 20.42
C GLU A 10 -0.60 20.54 19.24
N ASP A 11 0.66 20.83 18.87
CA ASP A 11 1.38 20.09 17.83
C ASP A 11 1.62 18.62 18.20
N ARG A 12 1.79 18.33 19.50
CA ARG A 12 2.01 16.96 20.00
C ARG A 12 0.72 16.15 20.00
N GLN A 13 -0.38 16.75 20.46
CA GLN A 13 -1.71 16.15 20.41
C GLN A 13 -2.17 15.86 18.98
N ASN A 14 -1.99 16.81 18.06
CA ASN A 14 -2.37 16.65 16.65
C ASN A 14 -1.53 15.58 15.92
N ARG A 15 -0.30 15.31 16.40
CA ARG A 15 0.54 14.22 15.88
C ARG A 15 0.09 12.85 16.39
N GLU A 16 -0.31 12.77 17.66
CA GLU A 16 -0.82 11.53 18.27
C GLU A 16 -2.18 11.12 17.69
N GLU A 17 -3.06 12.08 17.40
CA GLU A 17 -4.34 11.84 16.71
C GLU A 17 -4.13 11.35 15.27
N ARG A 18 -3.22 11.99 14.51
CA ARG A 18 -2.84 11.52 13.16
C ARG A 18 -2.19 10.14 13.16
N ASP A 19 -1.41 9.82 14.20
CA ASP A 19 -0.79 8.51 14.32
C ASP A 19 -1.80 7.39 14.65
N SER A 20 -2.96 7.75 15.22
CA SER A 20 -4.02 6.81 15.62
C SER A 20 -4.90 6.34 14.46
N GLU A 21 -4.97 7.08 13.35
CA GLU A 21 -5.78 6.70 12.17
C GLU A 21 -5.12 5.66 11.27
N PHE A 22 -3.80 5.47 11.40
CA PHE A 22 -3.06 4.58 10.53
C PHE A 22 -2.89 3.19 11.15
N VAL A 23 -3.24 2.18 10.38
CA VAL A 23 -2.98 0.77 10.69
C VAL A 23 -1.66 0.37 10.06
N ASP A 24 -0.73 -0.10 10.89
CA ASP A 24 0.54 -0.67 10.46
C ASP A 24 0.50 -2.20 10.45
N LYS A 25 1.11 -2.79 9.42
CA LYS A 25 1.27 -4.24 9.25
C LYS A 25 2.73 -4.55 8.99
N LEU A 26 3.27 -5.45 9.80
CA LEU A 26 4.61 -5.99 9.61
C LEU A 26 4.58 -7.05 8.50
N VAL A 27 5.43 -6.89 7.49
CA VAL A 27 5.51 -7.83 6.37
C VAL A 27 6.64 -8.83 6.57
N ALA A 28 7.83 -8.33 6.90
CA ALA A 28 9.02 -9.18 7.04
C ALA A 28 10.02 -8.55 8.03
N ILE A 29 10.66 -9.41 8.82
CA ILE A 29 11.82 -9.06 9.64
C ILE A 29 12.97 -9.97 9.25
N ASN A 30 14.12 -9.37 8.94
CA ASN A 30 15.34 -10.07 8.60
C ASN A 30 16.44 -9.73 9.59
N ARG A 31 17.12 -10.74 10.13
CA ARG A 31 18.40 -10.53 10.83
C ARG A 31 19.52 -10.45 9.81
N VAL A 32 20.15 -9.29 9.69
CA VAL A 32 21.26 -9.04 8.76
C VAL A 32 22.57 -8.94 9.54
N ALA A 33 23.68 -9.35 8.92
CA ALA A 33 25.00 -9.37 9.59
C ALA A 33 26.06 -8.66 8.75
N LYS A 34 26.92 -7.86 9.40
CA LYS A 34 28.15 -7.32 8.82
C LYS A 34 29.35 -8.02 9.47
N VAL A 35 30.19 -8.67 8.67
CA VAL A 35 31.42 -9.33 9.15
C VAL A 35 32.49 -8.26 9.43
N VAL A 36 33.21 -8.41 10.54
CA VAL A 36 34.31 -7.54 10.99
C VAL A 36 35.47 -8.41 11.51
N LYS A 37 36.66 -7.82 11.72
CA LYS A 37 37.88 -8.54 12.14
C LYS A 37 37.73 -9.42 13.40
N GLY A 38 36.76 -9.13 14.27
CA GLY A 38 36.51 -9.85 15.52
C GLY A 38 35.14 -10.53 15.61
N GLY A 39 34.43 -10.74 14.49
CA GLY A 39 33.14 -11.45 14.49
C GLY A 39 32.10 -10.88 13.54
N ARG A 40 30.83 -10.96 13.92
CA ARG A 40 29.69 -10.46 13.12
C ARG A 40 28.87 -9.46 13.92
N ARG A 41 28.68 -8.25 13.37
CA ARG A 41 27.72 -7.27 13.90
C ARG A 41 26.35 -7.56 13.31
N PHE A 42 25.41 -7.97 14.15
CA PHE A 42 24.03 -8.17 13.75
C PHE A 42 23.25 -6.86 13.74
N GLY A 43 22.24 -6.79 12.90
CA GLY A 43 21.18 -5.80 12.93
C GLY A 43 19.90 -6.42 12.39
N PHE A 44 18.79 -5.72 12.59
CA PHE A 44 17.48 -6.14 12.10
C PHE A 44 17.00 -5.17 11.04
N ALA A 45 16.49 -5.72 9.95
CA ALA A 45 15.79 -4.97 8.91
C ALA A 45 14.32 -5.36 8.95
N ALA A 46 13.44 -4.35 9.00
CA ALA A 46 12.00 -4.52 8.99
C ALA A 46 11.40 -3.88 7.74
N LEU A 47 10.41 -4.55 7.14
CA LEU A 47 9.54 -4.02 6.10
C LEU A 47 8.14 -3.90 6.69
N VAL A 48 7.62 -2.67 6.71
CA VAL A 48 6.31 -2.34 7.27
C VAL A 48 5.47 -1.65 6.20
N VAL A 49 4.18 -1.93 6.21
CA VAL A 49 3.18 -1.24 5.40
C VAL A 49 2.23 -0.52 6.33
N VAL A 50 1.85 0.69 5.97
CA VAL A 50 0.99 1.57 6.77
C VAL A 50 -0.13 2.07 5.86
N GLY A 51 -1.37 2.13 6.36
CA GLY A 51 -2.49 2.68 5.61
C GLY A 51 -3.66 3.07 6.51
N ASP A 52 -4.58 3.86 5.97
CA ASP A 52 -5.73 4.42 6.71
C ASP A 52 -7.03 3.64 6.45
N GLN A 53 -6.97 2.52 5.71
CA GLN A 53 -8.13 1.76 5.23
C GLN A 53 -9.14 2.56 4.40
N LYS A 54 -8.82 3.81 4.05
CA LYS A 54 -9.68 4.73 3.29
C LYS A 54 -9.10 5.00 1.89
N GLY A 55 -8.16 4.16 1.44
CA GLY A 55 -7.51 4.29 0.15
C GLY A 55 -6.13 4.95 0.18
N ARG A 56 -5.57 5.30 1.36
CA ARG A 56 -4.17 5.72 1.47
C ARG A 56 -3.31 4.58 2.01
N VAL A 57 -2.18 4.35 1.36
CA VAL A 57 -1.23 3.31 1.77
C VAL A 57 0.20 3.73 1.47
N GLY A 58 1.14 3.30 2.30
CA GLY A 58 2.57 3.57 2.19
C GLY A 58 3.36 2.37 2.70
N PHE A 59 4.60 2.24 2.27
CA PHE A 59 5.50 1.21 2.78
C PHE A 59 6.82 1.84 3.17
N GLY A 60 7.50 1.22 4.13
CA GLY A 60 8.76 1.70 4.64
C GLY A 60 9.67 0.54 5.00
N HIS A 61 10.97 0.78 4.86
CA HIS A 61 11.98 -0.13 5.37
C HIS A 61 12.77 0.56 6.46
N GLY A 62 13.11 -0.18 7.51
CA GLY A 62 13.87 0.32 8.64
C GLY A 62 14.98 -0.66 8.98
N LYS A 63 16.13 -0.14 9.44
CA LYS A 63 17.23 -0.97 9.93
C LYS A 63 17.76 -0.39 11.24
N ALA A 64 17.91 -1.25 12.24
CA ALA A 64 18.43 -0.88 13.55
C ALA A 64 19.19 -2.06 14.21
N ARG A 65 19.72 -1.84 15.41
CA ARG A 65 20.35 -2.90 16.20
C ARG A 65 19.32 -3.79 16.90
N GLU A 66 18.17 -3.23 17.22
CA GLU A 66 17.05 -3.91 17.88
C GLU A 66 15.83 -3.95 16.97
N VAL A 67 14.95 -4.93 17.20
CA VAL A 67 13.74 -5.11 16.40
C VAL A 67 12.74 -3.95 16.56
N PRO A 68 12.38 -3.50 17.78
CA PRO A 68 11.39 -2.43 17.93
C PRO A 68 11.84 -1.10 17.30
N GLU A 69 13.13 -0.78 17.40
CA GLU A 69 13.70 0.41 16.78
C GLU A 69 13.68 0.32 15.25
N ALA A 70 13.90 -0.87 14.67
CA ALA A 70 13.81 -1.08 13.23
C ALA A 70 12.38 -0.91 12.71
N ILE A 71 11.38 -1.42 13.46
CA ILE A 71 9.96 -1.27 13.13
C ILE A 71 9.57 0.21 13.19
N ARG A 72 9.91 0.92 14.27
CA ARG A 72 9.61 2.35 14.41
C ARG A 72 10.16 3.17 13.23
N LYS A 73 11.43 2.96 12.86
CA LYS A 73 12.05 3.61 11.69
C LYS A 73 11.34 3.28 10.38
N ALA A 74 10.90 2.04 10.21
CA ALA A 74 10.13 1.62 9.04
C ALA A 74 8.76 2.31 8.99
N THR A 75 8.04 2.39 10.11
CA THR A 75 6.73 3.05 10.22
C THR A 75 6.83 4.55 9.93
N GLU A 76 7.83 5.24 10.50
CA GLU A 76 8.08 6.66 10.22
C GLU A 76 8.44 6.90 8.74
N ALA A 77 9.19 5.99 8.12
CA ALA A 77 9.47 6.06 6.68
C ALA A 77 8.19 5.86 5.85
N ALA A 78 7.36 4.87 6.18
CA ALA A 78 6.12 4.58 5.45
C ALA A 78 5.12 5.73 5.49
N LYS A 79 5.01 6.43 6.63
CA LYS A 79 4.11 7.58 6.81
C LYS A 79 4.48 8.79 5.94
N ARG A 80 5.75 8.92 5.54
CA ARG A 80 6.20 10.02 4.66
C ARG A 80 5.78 9.80 3.20
N ASP A 81 5.76 8.55 2.75
CA ASP A 81 5.52 8.18 1.35
C ASP A 81 4.15 7.50 1.16
N LEU A 82 3.09 8.15 1.64
CA LEU A 82 1.71 7.68 1.44
C LEU A 82 1.23 8.01 0.01
N ILE A 83 0.68 7.02 -0.67
CA ILE A 83 -0.01 7.18 -1.95
C ILE A 83 -1.52 7.05 -1.76
N PHE A 84 -2.28 7.79 -2.56
CA PHE A 84 -3.73 7.63 -2.66
C PHE A 84 -4.06 6.72 -3.84
N VAL A 85 -4.90 5.72 -3.60
CA VAL A 85 -5.37 4.77 -4.62
C VAL A 85 -6.88 4.94 -4.81
N PRO A 86 -7.36 5.19 -6.04
CA PRO A 86 -8.80 5.26 -6.28
C PRO A 86 -9.43 3.87 -6.18
N LEU A 87 -10.39 3.72 -5.29
CA LEU A 87 -11.13 2.47 -5.06
C LEU A 87 -12.56 2.56 -5.58
N ARG A 88 -13.02 1.49 -6.24
CA ARG A 88 -14.40 1.35 -6.69
C ARG A 88 -15.29 1.01 -5.49
N GLY A 89 -16.16 1.95 -5.12
CA GLY A 89 -17.12 1.78 -4.03
C GLY A 89 -16.46 1.50 -2.67
N GLY A 90 -15.19 1.90 -2.51
CA GLY A 90 -14.40 1.65 -1.30
C GLY A 90 -14.08 0.18 -1.03
N ARG A 91 -14.30 -0.74 -1.99
CA ARG A 91 -14.15 -2.19 -1.76
C ARG A 91 -13.24 -2.92 -2.71
N THR A 92 -13.17 -2.51 -3.97
CA THR A 92 -12.41 -3.20 -5.03
C THR A 92 -11.68 -2.24 -5.97
N LEU A 93 -10.88 -2.80 -6.86
CA LEU A 93 -10.14 -2.09 -7.91
C LEU A 93 -11.05 -1.70 -9.09
N HIS A 94 -10.69 -0.65 -9.84
CA HIS A 94 -11.47 -0.19 -10.99
C HIS A 94 -11.31 -1.05 -12.23
N HIS A 95 -10.08 -1.50 -12.49
CA HIS A 95 -9.71 -2.40 -13.57
C HIS A 95 -8.52 -3.27 -13.14
N ASP A 96 -8.23 -4.28 -13.96
CA ASP A 96 -7.11 -5.19 -13.78
C ASP A 96 -5.80 -4.48 -14.15
N VAL A 97 -4.78 -4.61 -13.29
CA VAL A 97 -3.52 -3.86 -13.42
C VAL A 97 -2.34 -4.79 -13.19
N ASN A 98 -1.27 -4.57 -13.95
CA ASN A 98 -0.01 -5.27 -13.77
C ASN A 98 1.01 -4.31 -13.16
N GLY A 99 1.83 -4.80 -12.24
CA GLY A 99 2.94 -4.07 -11.65
C GLY A 99 4.24 -4.84 -11.76
N ARG A 100 5.34 -4.10 -11.91
CA ARG A 100 6.66 -4.69 -12.04
C ARG A 100 7.70 -3.88 -11.26
N HIS A 101 8.48 -4.58 -10.46
CA HIS A 101 9.67 -3.99 -9.84
C HIS A 101 10.83 -4.98 -9.83
N GLY A 102 11.87 -4.69 -10.61
CA GLY A 102 12.96 -5.64 -10.86
C GLY A 102 12.44 -6.97 -11.40
N ALA A 103 12.70 -8.05 -10.65
CA ALA A 103 12.20 -9.41 -10.94
C ALA A 103 10.82 -9.71 -10.33
N GLY A 104 10.26 -8.81 -9.50
CA GLY A 104 8.90 -8.93 -8.98
C GLY A 104 7.89 -8.56 -10.06
N LYS A 105 6.99 -9.50 -10.40
CA LYS A 105 5.86 -9.28 -11.32
C LYS A 105 4.58 -9.62 -10.58
N VAL A 106 3.65 -8.69 -10.52
CA VAL A 106 2.38 -8.84 -9.81
C VAL A 106 1.25 -8.51 -10.77
N LEU A 107 0.24 -9.38 -10.78
CA LEU A 107 -1.00 -9.20 -11.52
C LEU A 107 -2.13 -9.00 -10.51
N LEU A 108 -2.82 -7.87 -10.63
CA LEU A 108 -3.96 -7.50 -9.81
C LEU A 108 -5.23 -7.54 -10.66
N ARG A 109 -6.25 -8.24 -10.17
CA ARG A 109 -7.56 -8.29 -10.80
C ARG A 109 -8.62 -7.77 -9.85
N SER A 110 -9.51 -6.97 -10.43
CA SER A 110 -10.76 -6.58 -9.77
C SER A 110 -11.64 -7.81 -9.55
N ALA A 111 -12.38 -7.83 -8.45
CA ALA A 111 -13.20 -8.96 -8.04
C ALA A 111 -14.62 -8.53 -7.72
N LYS A 112 -15.58 -9.46 -7.82
CA LYS A 112 -16.96 -9.24 -7.39
C LYS A 112 -17.02 -9.18 -5.85
N ALA A 113 -18.03 -8.49 -5.32
CA ALA A 113 -18.23 -8.39 -3.88
C ALA A 113 -18.39 -9.79 -3.25
N GLY A 114 -17.71 -10.03 -2.12
CA GLY A 114 -17.75 -11.31 -1.41
C GLY A 114 -16.62 -12.28 -1.78
N THR A 115 -15.72 -11.90 -2.69
CA THR A 115 -14.55 -12.72 -3.06
C THR A 115 -13.49 -12.71 -1.94
N GLY A 116 -13.38 -11.62 -1.18
CA GLY A 116 -12.33 -11.45 -0.19
C GLY A 116 -10.95 -11.13 -0.80
N ILE A 117 -9.92 -11.11 0.04
CA ILE A 117 -8.54 -10.81 -0.35
C ILE A 117 -7.77 -12.10 -0.66
N ILE A 118 -7.70 -12.45 -1.95
CA ILE A 118 -6.91 -13.58 -2.45
C ILE A 118 -5.56 -13.03 -2.92
N ALA A 119 -4.58 -12.99 -2.02
CA ALA A 119 -3.25 -12.47 -2.31
C ALA A 119 -2.18 -13.21 -1.49
N GLY A 120 -0.94 -13.23 -2.01
CA GLY A 120 0.22 -13.69 -1.24
C GLY A 120 0.50 -12.79 -0.03
N GLY A 121 1.08 -13.32 1.04
CA GLY A 121 1.21 -12.65 2.34
C GLY A 121 1.66 -11.18 2.28
N PRO A 122 2.77 -10.85 1.61
CA PRO A 122 3.24 -9.46 1.50
C PRO A 122 2.27 -8.52 0.77
N MET A 123 1.55 -9.02 -0.24
CA MET A 123 0.56 -8.23 -0.97
C MET A 123 -0.73 -8.10 -0.15
N ARG A 124 -1.13 -9.16 0.57
CA ARG A 124 -2.29 -9.13 1.47
C ARG A 124 -2.16 -8.03 2.52
N ALA A 125 -0.98 -7.88 3.12
CA ALA A 125 -0.72 -6.79 4.07
C ALA A 125 -0.95 -5.40 3.45
N VAL A 126 -0.64 -5.21 2.16
CA VAL A 126 -0.92 -3.97 1.43
C VAL A 126 -2.41 -3.77 1.22
N PHE A 127 -3.15 -4.80 0.82
CA PHE A 127 -4.60 -4.67 0.58
C PHE A 127 -5.39 -4.46 1.88
N GLU A 128 -5.01 -5.13 2.96
CA GLU A 128 -5.62 -4.95 4.28
C GLU A 128 -5.43 -3.52 4.80
N THR A 129 -4.22 -2.97 4.70
CA THR A 129 -3.93 -1.60 5.14
C THR A 129 -4.53 -0.54 4.22
N LEU A 130 -4.67 -0.84 2.92
CA LEU A 130 -5.35 0.02 1.96
C LEU A 130 -6.87 0.09 2.18
N GLY A 131 -7.46 -0.95 2.78
CA GLY A 131 -8.92 -1.07 2.98
C GLY A 131 -9.65 -1.76 1.83
N VAL A 132 -8.94 -2.53 1.00
CA VAL A 132 -9.55 -3.32 -0.07
C VAL A 132 -10.10 -4.61 0.51
N HIS A 133 -11.37 -4.90 0.24
CA HIS A 133 -12.01 -6.13 0.71
C HIS A 133 -12.01 -7.23 -0.34
N ASP A 134 -12.12 -6.87 -1.61
CA ASP A 134 -12.34 -7.81 -2.71
C ASP A 134 -11.29 -7.61 -3.81
N VAL A 135 -10.30 -8.51 -3.88
CA VAL A 135 -9.23 -8.46 -4.88
C VAL A 135 -8.60 -9.84 -5.08
N VAL A 136 -8.25 -10.15 -6.33
CA VAL A 136 -7.47 -11.33 -6.68
C VAL A 136 -6.10 -10.89 -7.19
N ALA A 137 -5.05 -11.31 -6.50
CA ALA A 137 -3.69 -10.91 -6.81
C ALA A 137 -2.76 -12.12 -6.84
N LYS A 138 -1.93 -12.19 -7.89
CA LYS A 138 -0.92 -13.24 -8.05
C LYS A 138 0.45 -12.63 -8.33
N SER A 139 1.47 -13.11 -7.62
CA SER A 139 2.86 -12.89 -8.00
C SER A 139 3.29 -13.99 -8.97
N THR A 140 3.78 -13.60 -10.14
CA THR A 140 4.27 -14.50 -11.21
C THR A 140 5.79 -14.42 -11.39
N GLY A 141 6.47 -13.62 -10.57
CA GLY A 141 7.93 -13.45 -10.59
C GLY A 141 8.58 -13.84 -9.26
N SER A 142 9.43 -12.95 -8.77
CA SER A 142 10.15 -13.12 -7.50
C SER A 142 9.21 -13.26 -6.28
N SER A 143 9.54 -14.20 -5.39
CA SER A 143 8.89 -14.39 -4.08
C SER A 143 9.46 -13.51 -2.96
N ASN A 144 10.47 -12.68 -3.24
CA ASN A 144 11.03 -11.74 -2.27
C ASN A 144 9.98 -10.68 -1.83
N PRO A 145 9.64 -10.58 -0.52
CA PRO A 145 8.65 -9.63 0.00
C PRO A 145 8.90 -8.18 -0.38
N TYR A 146 10.17 -7.74 -0.42
CA TYR A 146 10.52 -6.36 -0.75
C TYR A 146 10.14 -6.01 -2.20
N ASN A 147 10.43 -6.92 -3.13
CA ASN A 147 10.12 -6.71 -4.54
C ASN A 147 8.62 -6.85 -4.81
N MET A 148 7.95 -7.78 -4.12
CA MET A 148 6.50 -7.95 -4.24
C MET A 148 5.76 -6.69 -3.77
N VAL A 149 6.08 -6.17 -2.59
CA VAL A 149 5.45 -4.92 -2.10
C VAL A 149 5.70 -3.78 -3.08
N ARG A 150 6.95 -3.55 -3.51
CA ARG A 150 7.25 -2.50 -4.49
C ARG A 150 6.51 -2.67 -5.82
N ALA A 151 6.41 -3.90 -6.33
CA ALA A 151 5.67 -4.21 -7.55
C ALA A 151 4.14 -4.01 -7.37
N THR A 152 3.59 -4.30 -6.18
CA THR A 152 2.20 -4.02 -5.86
C THR A 152 1.94 -2.51 -5.83
N PHE A 153 2.83 -1.72 -5.22
CA PHE A 153 2.71 -0.26 -5.22
C PHE A 153 2.81 0.33 -6.63
N ASP A 154 3.68 -0.22 -7.47
CA ASP A 154 3.75 0.13 -8.90
C ASP A 154 2.41 -0.14 -9.62
N ALA A 155 1.82 -1.31 -9.41
CA ALA A 155 0.49 -1.63 -9.95
C ALA A 155 -0.60 -0.65 -9.46
N LEU A 156 -0.59 -0.32 -8.16
CA LEU A 156 -1.58 0.56 -7.56
C LEU A 156 -1.46 2.02 -8.03
N LYS A 157 -0.24 2.50 -8.32
CA LYS A 157 -0.01 3.83 -8.91
C LYS A 157 -0.59 3.95 -10.32
N ASN A 158 -0.63 2.84 -11.06
CA ASN A 158 -1.23 2.79 -12.39
C ASN A 158 -2.76 2.68 -12.36
N GLN A 159 -3.38 2.59 -11.18
CA GLN A 159 -4.83 2.56 -11.05
C GLN A 159 -5.41 3.95 -11.36
N MET A 160 -6.30 4.00 -12.34
CA MET A 160 -6.95 5.25 -12.78
C MET A 160 -8.42 5.26 -12.42
N HIS A 161 -8.89 6.41 -11.94
CA HIS A 161 -10.31 6.60 -11.70
C HIS A 161 -11.02 6.83 -13.05
N PRO A 162 -12.22 6.25 -13.31
CA PRO A 162 -12.91 6.40 -14.58
C PRO A 162 -13.25 7.85 -14.96
N LYS A 163 -13.35 8.75 -13.96
CA LYS A 163 -13.51 10.19 -14.18
C LYS A 163 -12.30 10.82 -14.85
N ASP A 164 -11.09 10.40 -14.46
CA ASP A 164 -9.85 10.92 -15.02
C ASP A 164 -9.67 10.45 -16.46
N ILE A 165 -10.03 9.19 -16.74
CA ILE A 165 -10.06 8.63 -18.10
C ILE A 165 -11.08 9.36 -18.98
N ALA A 166 -12.28 9.67 -18.44
CA ALA A 166 -13.30 10.40 -19.18
C ALA A 166 -12.82 11.81 -19.56
N ALA A 167 -12.14 12.49 -18.63
CA ALA A 167 -11.53 13.80 -18.86
C ALA A 167 -10.41 13.73 -19.92
N GLN A 168 -9.51 12.75 -19.82
CA GLN A 168 -8.44 12.53 -20.82
C GLN A 168 -8.98 12.26 -22.22
N ARG A 169 -10.12 11.57 -22.32
CA ARG A 169 -10.77 11.22 -23.59
C ARG A 169 -11.78 12.27 -24.09
N GLY A 170 -11.99 13.37 -23.36
CA GLY A 170 -12.97 14.39 -23.72
C GLY A 170 -14.42 13.91 -23.74
N MET A 171 -14.75 12.83 -23.01
CA MET A 171 -16.09 12.24 -22.98
C MET A 171 -16.80 12.53 -21.65
N LYS A 172 -18.14 12.58 -21.68
CA LYS A 172 -18.94 12.67 -20.45
C LYS A 172 -18.79 11.38 -19.63
N TYR A 173 -18.66 11.52 -18.32
CA TYR A 173 -18.54 10.39 -17.39
C TYR A 173 -19.69 9.37 -17.52
N ALA A 174 -20.92 9.86 -17.73
CA ALA A 174 -22.10 9.03 -17.92
C ALA A 174 -21.96 8.07 -19.12
N THR A 175 -21.40 8.56 -20.24
CA THR A 175 -21.19 7.76 -21.45
C THR A 175 -20.14 6.65 -21.24
N LEU A 176 -19.16 6.89 -20.36
CA LEU A 176 -18.15 5.89 -20.04
C LEU A 176 -18.70 4.82 -19.07
N GLN A 177 -19.56 5.21 -18.14
CA GLN A 177 -20.26 4.29 -17.25
C GLN A 177 -21.24 3.37 -17.99
N SER A 178 -22.04 3.90 -18.91
CA SER A 178 -23.01 3.10 -19.68
C SER A 178 -22.32 2.01 -20.50
N ARG A 179 -21.19 2.32 -21.15
CA ARG A 179 -20.36 1.35 -21.87
C ARG A 179 -19.85 0.23 -20.96
N ARG A 180 -19.47 0.55 -19.73
CA ARG A 180 -18.99 -0.46 -18.76
C ARG A 180 -20.12 -1.39 -18.31
N VAL A 181 -21.33 -0.86 -18.09
CA VAL A 181 -22.50 -1.68 -17.73
C VAL A 181 -22.84 -2.64 -18.87
N ALA A 182 -22.84 -2.16 -20.11
CA ALA A 182 -23.07 -2.99 -21.29
C ALA A 182 -22.00 -4.11 -21.44
N ALA A 183 -20.72 -3.80 -21.20
CA ALA A 183 -19.65 -4.78 -21.25
C ALA A 183 -19.69 -5.80 -20.09
N GLY A 184 -20.14 -5.39 -18.91
CA GLY A 184 -20.31 -6.29 -17.76
C GLY A 184 -21.42 -7.31 -17.99
N ALA A 185 -22.56 -6.88 -18.53
CA ALA A 185 -23.68 -7.77 -18.86
C ALA A 185 -23.29 -8.83 -19.91
N ALA A 186 -22.51 -8.45 -20.92
CA ALA A 186 -22.04 -9.38 -21.97
C ALA A 186 -21.02 -10.43 -21.49
N SER A 187 -20.53 -10.34 -20.25
CA SER A 187 -19.60 -11.32 -19.66
C SER A 187 -20.25 -12.26 -18.64
N GLU A 188 -21.56 -12.09 -18.39
CA GLU A 188 -22.36 -12.93 -17.50
C GLU A 188 -23.31 -13.89 -18.26
N GLU A 189 -23.39 -13.78 -19.59
CA GLU A 189 -23.92 -14.80 -20.52
C GLU A 189 -22.81 -15.72 -21.04
#